data_AF-A0AA95MIT9-F1
#
_entry.id   AF-A0AA95MIT9-F1
#
_cell.length_a   1.000
_cell.length_b   1.000
_cell.length_c   1.000
_cell.angle_alpha   90.00
_cell.angle_beta   90.00
_cell.angle_gamma   90.00
#
_symmetry.space_group_name_H-M   'P 1'
#
loop_
_entity.id
_entity.type
_entity.pdbx_description
1 polymer ?
#
loop_
_entity_poly.entity_id
_entity_poly.type
_entity_poly.pdbx_seq_one_letter_code
_entity_poly.pdbx_strand_id
1 'polypeptide(L)'
;MGKVVNCLKIEVTGFVVHSGDSNLDSEHSHTLFLTSWDGRPIHRHHFSGVTSFNSGHDHRYAGTTEPAPTGVPHNHQYYTVTSLDDGHKHEIRGVTGPAIPLPNGGHYHNFHGVTTVSGAHPHSHKYSGKTSPSD
;
A
#
# COMPACT_ATOMS: atom_id res chain seq x y z
N MET A 1 -13.31 -14.87 -34.86
CA MET A 1 -12.28 -15.24 -33.87
C MET A 1 -12.69 -14.64 -32.53
N GLY A 2 -13.18 -15.45 -31.61
CA GLY A 2 -13.71 -15.00 -30.30
C GLY A 2 -12.58 -14.73 -29.31
N LYS A 3 -12.63 -13.59 -28.63
CA LYS A 3 -11.69 -13.23 -27.57
C LYS A 3 -12.14 -13.93 -26.28
N VAL A 4 -11.39 -14.93 -25.84
CA VAL A 4 -11.62 -15.57 -24.54
C VAL A 4 -11.17 -14.58 -23.48
N VAL A 5 -12.12 -14.05 -22.71
CA VAL A 5 -11.83 -13.28 -21.49
C VAL A 5 -11.73 -14.26 -20.34
N ASN A 6 -10.50 -14.59 -19.92
CA ASN A 6 -10.28 -15.30 -18.67
C ASN A 6 -10.56 -14.33 -17.52
N CYS A 7 -11.76 -14.40 -16.95
CA CYS A 7 -12.06 -13.79 -15.67
C CYS A 7 -11.36 -14.61 -14.59
N LEU A 8 -10.34 -14.03 -13.94
CA LEU A 8 -9.65 -14.68 -12.83
C LEU A 8 -10.60 -14.77 -11.64
N LYS A 9 -11.19 -15.96 -11.44
CA LYS A 9 -12.02 -16.27 -10.27
C LYS A 9 -11.09 -16.57 -9.10
N ILE A 10 -10.97 -15.63 -8.16
CA ILE A 10 -10.13 -15.79 -6.97
C ILE A 10 -11.02 -16.31 -5.85
N GLU A 11 -10.94 -17.61 -5.59
CA GLU A 11 -11.56 -18.24 -4.42
C GLU A 11 -10.68 -17.96 -3.19
N VAL A 12 -11.26 -17.37 -2.15
CA VAL A 12 -10.58 -17.02 -0.89
C VAL A 12 -10.94 -18.01 0.21
N THR A 13 -9.96 -18.39 1.02
CA THR A 13 -10.19 -19.13 2.26
C THR A 13 -9.88 -18.23 3.44
N GLY A 14 -10.63 -18.38 4.52
CA GLY A 14 -10.37 -17.63 5.74
C GLY A 14 -10.99 -18.26 6.95
N PHE A 15 -10.58 -17.78 8.12
CA PHE A 15 -11.20 -18.15 9.39
C PHE A 15 -11.52 -16.89 10.18
N VAL A 16 -12.66 -16.94 10.87
CA VAL A 16 -13.15 -15.86 11.74
C VAL A 16 -12.84 -16.28 13.16
N VAL A 17 -12.03 -15.49 13.87
CA VAL A 17 -11.75 -15.70 15.29
C VAL A 17 -12.67 -14.82 16.11
N HIS A 18 -13.42 -15.47 16.99
CA HIS A 18 -14.28 -14.81 17.97
C HIS A 18 -13.59 -14.82 19.33
N SER A 19 -13.14 -13.65 19.80
CA SER A 19 -12.74 -13.46 21.19
C SER A 19 -14.00 -13.28 22.02
N GLY A 20 -14.46 -14.37 22.64
CA GLY A 20 -15.63 -14.33 23.50
C GLY A 20 -15.31 -13.72 24.85
N ASP A 21 -15.83 -12.53 25.12
CA ASP A 21 -16.10 -12.08 26.48
C ASP A 21 -17.48 -11.43 26.56
N SER A 22 -18.36 -12.17 27.23
CA SER A 22 -19.59 -11.77 27.93
C SER A 22 -20.74 -11.08 27.17
N ASN A 23 -21.94 -11.64 27.36
CA ASN A 23 -23.26 -11.18 26.94
C ASN A 23 -23.72 -9.82 27.51
N LEU A 24 -22.86 -8.80 27.55
CA LEU A 24 -23.28 -7.43 27.77
C LEU A 24 -22.57 -6.53 26.76
N ASP A 25 -23.40 -5.86 25.97
CA ASP A 25 -23.12 -4.78 25.02
C ASP A 25 -22.95 -5.20 23.55
N SER A 26 -23.69 -4.46 22.71
CA SER A 26 -24.01 -4.76 21.31
C SER A 26 -22.84 -4.52 20.33
N GLU A 27 -21.61 -4.48 20.80
CA GLU A 27 -20.41 -4.31 19.98
C GLU A 27 -19.39 -5.41 20.30
N HIS A 28 -19.28 -6.38 19.39
CA HIS A 28 -18.24 -7.41 19.43
C HIS A 28 -17.47 -7.39 18.12
N SER A 29 -16.15 -7.53 18.19
CA SER A 29 -15.29 -7.59 17.01
C SER A 29 -14.93 -9.04 16.68
N HIS A 30 -14.71 -9.29 15.38
CA HIS A 30 -14.15 -10.53 14.89
C HIS A 30 -12.88 -10.22 14.12
N THR A 31 -11.86 -11.06 14.28
CA THR A 31 -10.67 -10.98 13.45
C THR A 31 -10.85 -11.90 12.24
N LEU A 32 -10.92 -11.32 11.05
CA LEU A 32 -11.00 -12.05 9.78
C LEU A 32 -9.60 -12.28 9.21
N PHE A 33 -9.17 -13.53 9.14
CA PHE A 33 -7.93 -13.91 8.47
C PHE A 33 -8.26 -14.42 7.08
N LEU A 34 -7.88 -13.69 6.03
CA LEU A 34 -7.97 -14.16 4.63
C LEU A 34 -6.59 -14.65 4.18
N THR A 35 -6.52 -15.88 3.68
CA THR A 35 -5.31 -16.47 3.13
C THR A 35 -5.47 -16.68 1.62
N SER A 36 -4.44 -16.29 0.86
CA SER A 36 -4.28 -16.77 -0.52
C SER A 36 -3.90 -18.25 -0.51
N TRP A 37 -4.07 -18.93 -1.65
CA TRP A 37 -3.90 -20.38 -1.78
C TRP A 37 -2.48 -20.91 -1.47
N ASP A 38 -1.47 -20.04 -1.38
CA ASP A 38 -0.12 -20.37 -0.89
C ASP A 38 0.01 -20.28 0.65
N GLY A 39 -1.10 -20.02 1.34
CA GLY A 39 -1.17 -19.91 2.80
C GLY A 39 -0.52 -18.65 3.36
N ARG A 40 -0.14 -17.69 2.51
CA ARG A 40 0.53 -16.47 2.96
C ARG A 40 -0.51 -15.40 3.31
N PRO A 41 -0.53 -14.89 4.54
CA PRO A 41 -1.37 -13.75 4.85
C PRO A 41 -0.90 -12.54 4.03
N ILE A 42 -1.86 -11.84 3.43
CA ILE A 42 -1.58 -10.69 2.55
C ILE A 42 -1.32 -9.44 3.40
N HIS A 43 -0.06 -9.23 3.78
CA HIS A 43 0.36 -8.04 4.52
C HIS A 43 0.67 -6.90 3.54
N ARG A 44 -0.03 -5.76 3.64
CA ARG A 44 0.11 -4.59 2.76
C ARG A 44 -0.20 -3.30 3.52
N HIS A 45 0.28 -2.17 3.03
CA HIS A 45 -0.01 -0.85 3.58
C HIS A 45 -0.40 0.15 2.49
N HIS A 46 -1.32 1.05 2.81
CA HIS A 46 -1.61 2.20 1.96
C HIS A 46 -0.54 3.28 2.12
N PHE A 47 -0.36 4.09 1.08
CA PHE A 47 0.50 5.27 1.15
C PHE A 47 -0.03 6.36 0.23
N SER A 48 0.19 7.61 0.59
CA SER A 48 -0.16 8.77 -0.22
C SER A 48 0.67 9.98 0.17
N GLY A 49 0.66 11.01 -0.67
CA GLY A 49 1.35 12.25 -0.39
C GLY A 49 1.32 13.23 -1.55
N VAL A 50 2.14 14.27 -1.41
CA VAL A 50 2.39 15.30 -2.41
C VAL A 50 3.89 15.36 -2.65
N THR A 51 4.30 15.51 -3.90
CA THR A 51 5.71 15.64 -4.25
C THR A 51 6.25 17.03 -3.91
N SER A 52 7.57 17.20 -3.93
CA SER A 52 8.19 18.54 -3.83
C SER A 52 7.73 19.45 -4.96
N PHE A 53 7.63 20.75 -4.73
CA PHE A 53 7.40 21.72 -5.79
C PHE A 53 8.66 21.89 -6.67
N ASN A 54 8.56 21.60 -7.95
CA ASN A 54 9.65 21.76 -8.93
C ASN A 54 9.07 22.15 -10.29
N SER A 55 9.80 22.93 -11.08
CA SER A 55 9.33 23.37 -12.41
C SER A 55 7.94 24.04 -12.41
N GLY A 56 7.57 24.70 -11.30
CA GLY A 56 6.31 25.44 -11.20
C GLY A 56 5.10 24.63 -10.73
N HIS A 57 5.23 23.34 -10.40
CA HIS A 57 4.12 22.55 -9.84
C HIS A 57 4.59 21.40 -8.93
N ASP A 58 3.62 20.70 -8.36
CA ASP A 58 3.74 19.46 -7.61
C ASP A 58 2.69 18.46 -8.09
N HIS A 59 2.82 17.20 -7.70
CA HIS A 59 1.82 16.19 -7.96
C HIS A 59 1.39 15.48 -6.69
N ARG A 60 0.14 15.04 -6.68
CA ARG A 60 -0.40 14.13 -5.67
C ARG A 60 -0.15 12.69 -6.08
N TYR A 61 -0.05 11.80 -5.10
CA TYR A 61 0.03 10.36 -5.36
C TYR A 61 -0.64 9.57 -4.23
N ALA A 62 -1.14 8.40 -4.58
CA ALA A 62 -1.65 7.41 -3.65
C ALA A 62 -1.39 6.01 -4.22
N GLY A 63 -1.22 5.03 -3.34
CA GLY A 63 -0.95 3.67 -3.73
C GLY A 63 -1.09 2.72 -2.55
N THR A 64 -0.84 1.45 -2.82
CA THR A 64 -0.75 0.43 -1.79
C THR A 64 0.49 -0.40 -2.08
N THR A 65 1.19 -0.82 -1.05
CA THR A 65 2.39 -1.63 -1.21
C THR A 65 2.07 -3.00 -1.82
N GLU A 66 3.09 -3.60 -2.43
CA GLU A 66 3.08 -5.01 -2.80
C GLU A 66 3.08 -5.89 -1.56
N PRO A 67 2.54 -7.13 -1.62
CA PRO A 67 2.60 -8.06 -0.51
C PRO A 67 4.03 -8.32 -0.04
N ALA A 68 4.22 -8.41 1.28
CA ALA A 68 5.48 -8.86 1.88
C ALA A 68 5.25 -10.13 2.72
N PRO A 69 6.31 -10.93 3.00
CA PRO A 69 6.23 -12.01 3.96
C PRO A 69 5.68 -11.52 5.30
N THR A 70 4.86 -12.35 5.95
CA THR A 70 4.37 -12.05 7.29
C THR A 70 5.47 -12.15 8.35
N GLY A 71 5.36 -11.31 9.38
CA GLY A 71 6.32 -11.23 10.48
C GLY A 71 7.30 -10.08 10.32
N VAL A 72 7.78 -9.54 11.44
CA VAL A 72 8.74 -8.42 11.49
C VAL A 72 10.13 -8.98 11.82
N PRO A 73 11.22 -8.58 11.12
CA PRO A 73 11.29 -7.48 10.15
C PRO A 73 10.92 -7.87 8.71
N HIS A 74 10.29 -6.95 7.99
CA HIS A 74 10.14 -7.01 6.53
C HIS A 74 10.13 -5.60 5.93
N ASN A 75 10.08 -5.55 4.59
CA ASN A 75 9.95 -4.35 3.79
C ASN A 75 8.98 -4.62 2.65
N HIS A 76 8.43 -3.55 2.07
CA HIS A 76 7.52 -3.63 0.96
C HIS A 76 8.10 -3.01 -0.30
N GLN A 77 7.90 -3.66 -1.45
CA GLN A 77 7.99 -2.96 -2.72
C GLN A 77 6.74 -2.09 -2.91
N TYR A 78 6.88 -1.00 -3.66
CA TYR A 78 5.75 -0.16 -4.04
C TYR A 78 5.94 0.44 -5.43
N TYR A 79 4.82 0.67 -6.10
CA TYR A 79 4.70 1.40 -7.37
C TYR A 79 3.44 2.26 -7.35
N THR A 80 3.51 3.46 -7.89
CA THR A 80 2.34 4.28 -8.24
C THR A 80 2.68 5.29 -9.32
N VAL A 81 1.67 5.95 -9.86
CA VAL A 81 1.79 7.06 -10.81
C VAL A 81 1.13 8.27 -10.18
N THR A 82 1.74 9.44 -10.34
CA THR A 82 1.21 10.69 -9.80
C THR A 82 -0.06 11.14 -10.53
N SER A 83 -0.75 12.14 -9.96
CA SER A 83 -1.79 12.89 -10.66
C SER A 83 -1.25 13.54 -11.93
N LEU A 84 -2.16 13.82 -12.87
CA LEU A 84 -1.87 14.57 -14.09
C LEU A 84 -1.92 16.06 -13.75
N ASP A 85 -0.75 16.69 -13.66
CA ASP A 85 -0.61 18.11 -13.40
C ASP A 85 0.33 18.69 -14.47
N ASP A 86 0.05 19.91 -14.91
CA ASP A 86 0.79 20.58 -15.98
C ASP A 86 1.06 19.68 -17.22
N GLY A 87 0.04 18.89 -17.59
CA GLY A 87 0.06 18.04 -18.78
C GLY A 87 0.89 16.76 -18.71
N HIS A 88 1.43 16.36 -17.55
CA HIS A 88 2.17 15.10 -17.42
C HIS A 88 2.06 14.43 -16.04
N LYS A 89 2.59 13.21 -15.97
CA LYS A 89 2.64 12.37 -14.76
C LYS A 89 4.05 11.86 -14.56
N HIS A 90 4.37 11.47 -13.34
CA HIS A 90 5.59 10.73 -13.04
C HIS A 90 5.29 9.37 -12.42
N GLU A 91 6.23 8.45 -12.59
CA GLU A 91 6.21 7.18 -11.88
C GLU A 91 6.98 7.30 -10.56
N ILE A 92 6.46 6.60 -9.55
CA ILE A 92 7.05 6.43 -8.23
C ILE A 92 7.24 4.94 -8.01
N ARG A 93 8.44 4.50 -7.62
CA ARG A 93 8.72 3.11 -7.26
C ARG A 93 9.83 3.01 -6.23
N GLY A 94 9.79 1.98 -5.40
CA GLY A 94 10.86 1.74 -4.45
C GLY A 94 10.59 0.60 -3.49
N VAL A 95 11.40 0.56 -2.43
CA VAL A 95 11.24 -0.35 -1.29
C VAL A 95 11.10 0.51 -0.04
N THR A 96 10.17 0.16 0.84
CA THR A 96 9.99 0.86 2.11
C THR A 96 11.18 0.62 3.05
N GLY A 97 11.32 1.47 4.07
CA GLY A 97 12.25 1.23 5.18
C GLY A 97 11.83 0.07 6.08
N PRO A 98 12.58 -0.22 7.15
CA PRO A 98 12.21 -1.27 8.11
C PRO A 98 10.85 -0.98 8.75
N ALA A 99 10.18 -2.05 9.20
CA ALA A 99 8.96 -1.96 10.00
C ALA A 99 9.21 -1.19 11.30
N ILE A 100 8.39 -0.19 11.58
CA ILE A 100 8.44 0.64 12.79
C ILE A 100 7.22 0.31 13.66
N PRO A 101 7.41 -0.28 14.85
CA PRO A 101 6.31 -0.74 15.69
C PRO A 101 5.49 0.42 16.23
N LEU A 102 4.18 0.18 16.38
CA LEU A 102 3.25 1.09 17.05
C LEU A 102 2.96 0.60 18.48
N PRO A 103 2.64 1.50 19.44
CA PRO A 103 2.42 1.13 20.85
C PRO A 103 1.30 0.09 21.08
N ASN A 104 0.29 0.07 20.21
CA ASN A 104 -0.92 -0.77 20.36
C ASN A 104 -0.91 -2.00 19.44
N GLY A 105 0.25 -2.37 18.87
CA GLY A 105 0.37 -3.42 17.86
C GLY A 105 0.39 -2.88 16.43
N GLY A 106 0.75 -3.75 15.48
CA GLY A 106 1.00 -3.38 14.09
C GLY A 106 2.29 -2.57 13.90
N HIS A 107 2.51 -2.11 12.67
CA HIS A 107 3.64 -1.25 12.31
C HIS A 107 3.34 -0.41 11.08
N TYR A 108 4.22 0.53 10.80
CA TYR A 108 4.26 1.28 9.53
C TYR A 108 5.68 1.27 8.97
N HIS A 109 5.84 1.75 7.74
CA HIS A 109 7.16 1.96 7.16
C HIS A 109 7.33 3.40 6.69
N ASN A 110 8.55 3.92 6.76
CA ASN A 110 8.93 5.14 6.05
C ASN A 110 9.25 4.82 4.58
N PHE A 111 9.00 5.76 3.67
CA PHE A 111 9.44 5.67 2.28
C PHE A 111 9.88 7.04 1.78
N HIS A 112 10.76 7.06 0.78
CA HIS A 112 11.20 8.26 0.09
C HIS A 112 11.84 7.91 -1.25
N GLY A 113 11.98 8.90 -2.13
CA GLY A 113 12.68 8.76 -3.40
C GLY A 113 12.53 9.98 -4.30
N VAL A 114 12.80 9.75 -5.58
CA VAL A 114 12.66 10.73 -6.67
C VAL A 114 11.83 10.09 -7.76
N THR A 115 10.90 10.85 -8.33
CA THR A 115 10.06 10.38 -9.43
C THR A 115 10.87 10.19 -10.71
N THR A 116 10.30 9.53 -11.72
CA THR A 116 10.89 9.53 -13.07
C THR A 116 10.96 10.94 -13.65
N VAL A 117 11.82 11.16 -14.65
CA VAL A 117 11.83 12.42 -15.42
C VAL A 117 10.69 12.36 -16.45
N SER A 118 9.86 13.41 -16.51
CA SER A 118 8.70 13.49 -17.40
C SER A 118 8.37 14.96 -17.74
N GLY A 119 7.41 15.15 -18.67
CA GLY A 119 6.93 16.47 -19.09
C GLY A 119 7.65 17.05 -20.32
N ALA A 120 7.01 18.05 -20.95
CA ALA A 120 7.57 18.77 -22.10
C ALA A 120 8.81 19.60 -21.73
N HIS A 121 8.84 20.13 -20.49
CA HIS A 121 10.01 20.66 -19.83
C HIS A 121 10.50 19.59 -18.83
N PRO A 122 11.47 18.74 -19.18
CA PRO A 122 11.76 17.54 -18.40
C PRO A 122 12.24 17.84 -16.99
N HIS A 123 11.56 17.30 -15.98
CA HIS A 123 11.97 17.41 -14.57
C HIS A 123 11.48 16.20 -13.76
N SER A 124 11.86 16.18 -12.48
CA SER A 124 11.47 15.16 -11.50
C SER A 124 11.16 15.81 -10.16
N HIS A 125 10.43 15.11 -9.30
CA HIS A 125 10.11 15.59 -7.95
C HIS A 125 10.66 14.63 -6.89
N LYS A 126 10.99 15.16 -5.72
CA LYS A 126 11.25 14.34 -4.52
C LYS A 126 9.93 13.96 -3.87
N TYR A 127 9.90 12.82 -3.21
CA TYR A 127 8.77 12.40 -2.37
C TYR A 127 9.25 11.69 -1.11
N SER A 128 8.45 11.74 -0.06
CA SER A 128 8.65 10.98 1.18
C SER A 128 7.35 10.87 1.97
N GLY A 129 7.26 9.88 2.86
CA GLY A 129 6.09 9.69 3.70
C GLY A 129 6.18 8.46 4.61
N LYS A 130 5.06 8.18 5.26
CA LYS A 130 4.82 6.99 6.07
C LYS A 130 3.67 6.21 5.45
N THR A 131 3.76 4.90 5.44
CA THR A 131 2.61 4.06 5.11
C THR A 131 1.55 4.16 6.21
N SER A 132 0.31 3.76 5.91
CA SER A 132 -0.69 3.49 6.94
C SER A 132 -0.18 2.41 7.91
N PRO A 133 -0.70 2.35 9.14
CA PRO A 133 -0.61 1.14 9.95
C PRO A 133 -1.11 -0.09 9.17
N SER A 134 -0.60 -1.27 9.52
CA SER A 134 -1.20 -2.54 9.09
C SER A 134 -2.50 -2.79 9.84
N ASP A 135 -3.53 -3.21 9.12
CA ASP A 135 -4.74 -3.80 9.72
C ASP A 135 -4.47 -5.24 10.19
#